data_AF-A0A0G0CHX3-F1
#
_entry.id   AF-A0A0G0CHX3-F1
#
_cell.length_a   1.000
_cell.length_b   1.000
_cell.length_c   1.000
_cell.angle_alpha   90.00
_cell.angle_beta   90.00
_cell.angle_gamma   90.00
#
_symmetry.space_group_name_H-M   'P 1'
#
loop_
_entity.id
_entity.type
_entity.pdbx_description
1 polymer ?
#
loop_
_entity_poly.entity_id
_entity_poly.type
_entity_poly.pdbx_seq_one_letter_code
_entity_poly.pdbx_strand_id
1 'polypeptide(L)'
;MPREIITSQEAVNYIRIKGIKLLDAVTEMSHSEITYKIPTTSGQNCDHCNKSATFMHHSRDHLGQNFVELTCDDHSPPRYKEYTSE
;
A
#
# COMPACT_ATOMS: atom_id res chain seq x y z
N MET A 1 -3.77 1.22 12.98
CA MET A 1 -3.73 -0.10 13.68
C MET A 1 -2.29 -0.62 13.64
N PRO A 2 -1.86 -1.64 14.43
CA PRO A 2 -0.49 -2.15 14.33
C PRO A 2 -0.26 -2.83 12.98
N ARG A 3 0.97 -2.73 12.45
CA ARG A 3 1.40 -3.31 11.16
C ARG A 3 1.03 -4.80 11.08
N GLU A 4 0.24 -5.17 10.08
CA GLU A 4 -0.17 -6.55 9.86
C GLU A 4 0.88 -7.27 8.99
N ILE A 5 1.39 -8.40 9.49
CA ILE A 5 2.30 -9.27 8.72
C ILE A 5 1.41 -10.22 7.91
N ILE A 6 1.43 -10.07 6.59
CA ILE A 6 0.62 -10.91 5.69
C ILE A 6 1.52 -11.82 4.84
N THR A 7 0.97 -12.95 4.41
CA THR A 7 1.64 -13.86 3.49
C THR A 7 1.69 -13.29 2.07
N SER A 8 2.63 -13.75 1.24
CA SER A 8 2.73 -13.31 -0.16
C SER A 8 1.44 -13.59 -0.96
N GLN A 9 0.70 -14.65 -0.62
CA GLN A 9 -0.57 -14.98 -1.27
C GLN A 9 -1.69 -14.01 -0.87
N GLU A 10 -1.72 -13.57 0.39
CA GLU A 10 -2.65 -12.54 0.87
C GLU A 10 -2.33 -11.18 0.23
N ALA A 11 -1.05 -10.82 0.10
CA ALA A 11 -0.63 -9.63 -0.63
C ALA A 11 -1.11 -9.68 -2.09
N VAL A 12 -0.89 -10.81 -2.78
CA VAL A 12 -1.38 -11.02 -4.16
C VAL A 12 -2.90 -10.92 -4.25
N ASN A 13 -3.64 -11.48 -3.30
CA ASN A 13 -5.10 -11.40 -3.26
C ASN A 13 -5.59 -9.97 -3.02
N TYR A 14 -4.91 -9.20 -2.15
CA TYR A 14 -5.17 -7.78 -1.95
C TYR A 14 -4.95 -6.98 -3.24
N ILE A 15 -3.87 -7.27 -3.98
CA ILE A 15 -3.53 -6.57 -5.24
C ILE A 15 -4.50 -6.93 -6.37
N ARG A 16 -5.06 -8.14 -6.40
CA ARG A 16 -5.90 -8.65 -7.50
C ARG A 16 -7.31 -8.04 -7.55
N ILE A 17 -7.63 -7.12 -6.66
CA ILE A 17 -8.91 -6.39 -6.63
C ILE A 17 -8.98 -5.47 -7.86
N LYS A 18 -10.08 -5.57 -8.63
CA LYS A 18 -10.33 -4.68 -9.77
C LYS A 18 -10.33 -3.22 -9.31
N GLY A 19 -9.39 -2.42 -9.82
CA GLY A 19 -9.30 -0.98 -9.55
C GLY A 19 -8.03 -0.53 -8.82
N ILE A 20 -7.13 -1.45 -8.44
CA ILE A 20 -5.83 -1.10 -7.86
C ILE A 20 -4.82 -0.75 -8.97
N LYS A 21 -4.24 0.45 -8.91
CA LYS A 21 -3.23 0.94 -9.87
C LYS A 21 -1.85 0.90 -9.21
N LEU A 22 -0.92 0.13 -9.77
CA LEU A 22 0.49 0.17 -9.36
C LEU A 22 1.05 1.57 -9.64
N LEU A 23 1.60 2.23 -8.61
CA LEU A 23 2.18 3.57 -8.72
C LEU A 23 3.70 3.51 -8.78
N ASP A 24 4.32 2.74 -7.89
CA ASP A 24 5.77 2.66 -7.77
C ASP A 24 6.19 1.28 -7.27
N ALA A 25 7.37 0.83 -7.68
CA ALA A 25 7.98 -0.41 -7.23
C ALA A 25 9.50 -0.23 -7.16
N VAL A 26 10.03 -0.28 -5.95
CA VAL A 26 11.46 -0.31 -5.67
C VAL A 26 11.81 -1.74 -5.28
N THR A 27 12.75 -2.37 -5.98
CA THR A 27 13.21 -3.73 -5.66
C THR A 27 14.72 -3.74 -5.55
N GLU A 28 15.19 -3.94 -4.33
CA GLU A 28 16.59 -4.13 -3.98
C GLU A 28 16.82 -5.58 -3.52
N MET A 29 18.08 -6.02 -3.51
CA MET A 29 18.45 -7.40 -3.14
C MET A 29 17.96 -7.85 -1.76
N SER A 30 17.69 -6.91 -0.85
CA SER A 30 17.30 -7.20 0.54
C SER A 30 16.00 -6.51 0.95
N HIS A 31 15.36 -5.76 0.05
CA HIS A 31 14.18 -4.98 0.37
C HIS A 31 13.39 -4.72 -0.91
N SER A 32 12.07 -4.85 -0.84
CA SER A 32 11.21 -4.33 -1.91
C SER A 32 10.11 -3.49 -1.31
N GLU A 33 9.77 -2.39 -1.96
CA GLU A 33 8.61 -1.56 -1.64
C GLU A 33 7.78 -1.40 -2.90
N ILE A 34 6.48 -1.60 -2.77
CA ILE A 34 5.52 -1.45 -3.85
C ILE A 34 4.37 -0.60 -3.34
N THR A 35 4.07 0.48 -4.05
CA THR A 35 2.96 1.36 -3.70
C THR A 35 1.86 1.24 -4.73
N TYR A 36 0.63 1.08 -4.24
CA TYR A 36 -0.57 0.96 -5.03
C TYR A 36 -1.56 2.07 -4.68
N LYS A 37 -2.27 2.60 -5.68
CA LYS A 37 -3.49 3.40 -5.48
C LYS A 37 -4.65 2.44 -5.33
N ILE A 38 -5.38 2.52 -4.23
CA ILE A 38 -6.59 1.73 -3.99
C ILE A 38 -7.84 2.58 -4.32
N PRO A 39 -8.91 1.96 -4.84
CA PRO A 39 -10.14 2.68 -5.13
C PRO A 39 -10.80 3.13 -3.82
N THR A 40 -11.29 4.36 -3.76
CA THR A 40 -11.91 4.96 -2.57
C THR A 40 -13.15 4.19 -2.09
N THR A 41 -13.77 3.40 -2.96
CA THR A 41 -14.91 2.52 -2.67
C THR A 41 -14.55 1.26 -1.88
N SER A 42 -13.26 1.01 -1.63
CA SER A 42 -12.79 -0.18 -0.90
C SER A 42 -13.17 -0.18 0.59
N GLY A 43 -13.66 0.95 1.13
CA GLY A 43 -14.11 1.05 2.52
C GLY A 43 -12.99 0.86 3.55
N GLN A 44 -11.74 0.96 3.10
CA GLN A 44 -10.56 0.79 3.95
C GLN A 44 -10.15 2.12 4.58
N ASN A 45 -9.68 2.04 5.82
CA ASN A 45 -9.26 3.20 6.59
C ASN A 45 -7.74 3.29 6.63
N CYS A 46 -7.23 4.52 6.67
CA CYS A 46 -5.82 4.82 6.89
C CYS A 46 -5.42 4.38 8.30
N ASP A 47 -4.29 3.67 8.38
CA ASP A 47 -3.77 3.12 9.63
C ASP A 47 -3.36 4.18 10.66
N HIS A 48 -3.12 5.42 10.21
CA HIS A 48 -2.62 6.53 11.02
C HIS A 48 -3.71 7.47 11.54
N CYS A 49 -4.76 7.72 10.74
CA CYS A 49 -5.77 8.74 11.08
C CYS A 49 -7.21 8.30 10.86
N ASN A 50 -7.44 7.04 10.50
CA ASN A 50 -8.76 6.44 10.32
C ASN A 50 -9.66 7.11 9.23
N LYS A 51 -9.13 8.06 8.46
CA LYS A 51 -9.76 8.58 7.22
C LYS A 51 -9.76 7.49 6.14
N SER A 52 -10.50 7.66 5.05
CA SER A 52 -10.43 6.73 3.91
C SER A 52 -8.99 6.62 3.38
N ALA A 53 -8.51 5.40 3.23
CA ALA A 53 -7.20 5.13 2.63
C ALA A 53 -7.26 5.31 1.11
N THR A 54 -6.21 5.90 0.55
CA THR A 54 -6.05 6.12 -0.90
C THR A 54 -4.93 5.25 -1.46
N PHE A 55 -3.97 4.88 -0.61
CA PHE A 55 -2.79 4.12 -1.02
C PHE A 55 -2.58 2.91 -0.12
N MET A 56 -1.99 1.88 -0.73
CA MET A 56 -1.49 0.68 -0.06
C MET A 56 0.01 0.57 -0.32
N HIS A 57 0.79 0.57 0.75
CA HIS A 57 2.23 0.31 0.70
C HIS A 57 2.48 -1.13 1.10
N HIS A 58 3.05 -1.89 0.18
CA HIS A 58 3.50 -3.26 0.41
C HIS A 58 5.02 -3.26 0.45
N SER A 59 5.63 -3.57 1.58
CA SER A 59 7.08 -3.73 1.69
C SER A 59 7.47 -5.15 2.06
N ARG A 60 8.67 -5.55 1.66
CA ARG A 60 9.30 -6.80 2.03
C ARG A 60 10.66 -6.51 2.64
N ASP A 61 10.96 -7.13 3.77
CA ASP A 61 12.26 -6.99 4.42
C ASP A 61 13.28 -8.04 3.96
N HIS A 62 14.49 -7.96 4.51
CA HIS A 62 15.61 -8.84 4.23
C HIS A 62 15.40 -10.27 4.76
N LEU A 63 14.46 -10.46 5.68
CA LEU A 63 14.04 -11.76 6.19
C LEU A 63 12.91 -12.36 5.34
N GLY A 64 12.44 -11.62 4.33
CA GLY A 64 11.38 -12.02 3.43
C GLY A 64 9.97 -11.83 4.00
N GLN A 65 9.81 -11.14 5.13
CA GLN A 65 8.51 -10.79 5.72
C GLN A 65 7.85 -9.69 4.90
N ASN A 66 6.55 -9.84 4.63
CA ASN A 66 5.78 -8.81 3.93
C ASN A 66 5.01 -7.96 4.95
N PHE A 67 5.01 -6.66 4.73
CA PHE A 67 4.25 -5.68 5.49
C PHE A 67 3.32 -4.95 4.55
N VAL A 68 2.08 -4.75 4.98
CA VAL A 68 1.14 -3.88 4.28
C VAL A 68 0.69 -2.76 5.20
N GLU A 69 0.63 -1.56 4.66
CA GLU A 69 0.19 -0.36 5.36
C GLU A 69 -0.73 0.45 4.44
N LEU A 70 -1.85 0.91 5.00
CA LEU A 70 -2.84 1.72 4.30
C LEU A 70 -2.73 3.18 4.72
N THR A 71 -2.52 4.06 3.74
CA THR A 71 -2.31 5.49 3.98
C THR A 71 -3.31 6.34 3.21
N CYS A 72 -3.71 7.46 3.81
CA CYS A 72 -4.44 8.53 3.12
C CYS A 72 -3.44 9.56 2.60
N ASP A 73 -3.88 10.48 1.75
CA ASP A 73 -3.05 11.50 1.10
C ASP A 73 -2.19 12.33 2.08
N ASP A 74 -2.66 12.53 3.31
CA ASP A 74 -1.92 13.25 4.36
C ASP A 74 -0.74 12.46 4.93
N HIS A 75 -0.79 11.12 4.92
CA HIS A 75 0.21 10.23 5.52
C HIS A 75 1.08 9.51 4.48
N SER A 76 0.75 9.62 3.19
CA SER A 76 1.59 9.10 2.12
C SER A 76 2.67 10.13 1.72
N PRO A 77 3.84 9.67 1.23
CA PRO A 77 4.86 10.56 0.68
C PRO A 77 4.32 11.56 -0.35
N PRO A 78 4.76 12.83 -0.35
CA PRO A 78 4.20 13.89 -1.20
C PRO A 78 4.19 13.57 -2.69
N ARG A 79 5.20 12.83 -3.19
CA ARG A 79 5.30 12.38 -4.58
C ARG A 79 4.06 11.61 -5.06
N TYR A 80 3.34 10.95 -4.14
CA TYR A 80 2.19 10.14 -4.52
C TYR A 80 0.89 10.95 -4.66
N LYS A 81 0.85 12.19 -4.14
CA LYS A 81 -0.29 13.11 -4.29
C LYS A 81 -0.52 13.52 -5.76
N GLU A 82 0.52 13.45 -6.58
CA GLU A 82 0.40 13.70 -8.02
C GLU A 82 -0.50 12.66 -8.70
N TYR A 83 -0.54 11.43 -8.18
CA TYR A 83 -1.40 10.36 -8.72
C TYR A 83 -2.84 10.41 -8.23
N THR A 84 -3.19 11.29 -7.28
CA THR A 84 -4.59 11.48 -6.83
C THR A 84 -5.33 12.57 -7.60
N SER A 85 -4.62 13.34 -8.44
CA SER A 85 -5.14 14.51 -9.16
C SER A 85 -5.78 14.18 -10.53
N GLU A 86 -6.24 12.94 -10.75
CA GLU A 86 -6.96 12.52 -11.98
C GLU A 86 -8.49 12.67 -11.84
#